data_AF-A0A9P9Z434-F1
#
_entry.id   AF-A0A9P9Z434-F1
#
_cell.length_a   1.000
_cell.length_b   1.000
_cell.length_c   1.000
_cell.angle_alpha   90.00
_cell.angle_beta   90.00
_cell.angle_gamma   90.00
#
_symmetry.space_group_name_H-M   'P 1'
#
loop_
_entity.id
_entity.type
_entity.pdbx_description
1 polymer ?
#
loop_
_entity_poly.entity_id
_entity_poly.type
_entity_poly.pdbx_seq_one_letter_code
_entity_poly.pdbx_strand_id
1 'polypeptide(L)'
;MPRAAVRRPGILVPVPSPKPTGSRLDRPAPVHVRVRHGRTPRQDLRPDLRQHPGCHPHRGSVRPRRRRDPRDHGAGARRGRGVDERVRRDPRDRARRREPHRVHLQRHRLRRRLLRRERVHRSAVLRHRRRRQQGVRAARARLRRPARSAGRGGPGHHVRLRDERDPQLMPMAAWTAHRIAERLASVRKSGALPFLRPDGKTQVTLGYDGHTPRTVDSVVLSTQHHPDISQEELRALVQAEVIDPVLRETGLDLPDVQYYINPAGPFVIGGPKGDAGLTGRKIIIDTYGGASRHGGGAFSGKDPSKVDRSAAYAMRWVAKNAVAAGFADRLEVQVAYAIGKANPVGLYVESFGTAHVADDAIVGAIREVFDLRPKAIIDQLDLLRPIYAQTAAYGHFGRELPEFTWERTDRVDELRAAAGL
;
A
#
# COMPACT_ATOMS: atom_id res chain seq x y z
N MET A 1 -63.70 56.70 31.47
CA MET A 1 -65.05 56.29 31.91
C MET A 1 -65.69 55.41 30.83
N PRO A 2 -66.54 54.42 31.17
CA PRO A 2 -66.62 53.17 30.41
C PRO A 2 -67.82 53.06 29.47
N ARG A 3 -67.76 52.10 28.52
CA ARG A 3 -68.82 51.11 28.30
C ARG A 3 -68.32 49.92 27.46
N ALA A 4 -68.87 48.73 27.74
CA ALA A 4 -68.47 47.46 27.15
C ALA A 4 -69.42 47.01 26.04
N ALA A 5 -68.94 46.19 25.10
CA ALA A 5 -69.76 45.38 24.19
C ALA A 5 -69.04 44.10 23.72
N VAL A 6 -69.82 43.08 23.37
CA VAL A 6 -69.43 41.66 23.21
C VAL A 6 -70.24 41.11 22.02
N ARG A 7 -69.72 40.31 21.07
CA ARG A 7 -68.94 39.06 21.22
C ARG A 7 -68.01 38.77 20.00
N ARG A 8 -67.16 37.75 20.21
CA ARG A 8 -66.44 36.80 19.31
C ARG A 8 -67.10 36.45 17.94
N PRO A 9 -66.44 35.72 17.00
CA PRO A 9 -65.18 34.96 17.11
C PRO A 9 -64.11 35.15 16.00
N GLY A 10 -62.87 34.72 16.29
CA GLY A 10 -61.78 34.63 15.29
C GLY A 10 -60.63 33.72 15.75
N ILE A 11 -60.57 32.52 15.14
CA ILE A 11 -59.45 31.57 14.96
C ILE A 11 -58.30 31.60 16.00
N LEU A 12 -58.18 30.49 16.76
CA LEU A 12 -57.06 30.21 17.65
C LEU A 12 -55.89 29.58 16.87
N VAL A 13 -54.69 30.20 16.90
CA VAL A 13 -53.44 29.58 16.43
C VAL A 13 -52.52 29.40 17.64
N PRO A 14 -52.17 28.17 18.05
CA PRO A 14 -51.31 27.95 19.20
C PRO A 14 -49.83 28.21 18.87
N VAL A 15 -49.22 29.11 19.64
CA VAL A 15 -47.76 29.31 19.67
C VAL A 15 -47.10 28.15 20.43
N PRO A 16 -46.06 27.48 19.88
CA PRO A 16 -45.43 26.35 20.55
C PRO A 16 -44.54 26.78 21.72
N SER A 17 -44.73 26.14 22.87
CA SER A 17 -43.87 26.28 24.06
C SER A 17 -42.46 25.69 23.84
N PRO A 18 -41.41 26.21 24.51
CA PRO A 18 -40.05 25.73 24.31
C PRO A 18 -39.85 24.33 24.88
N LYS A 19 -39.13 23.47 24.13
CA LYS A 19 -38.62 22.17 24.59
C LYS A 19 -37.08 22.19 24.67
N PRO A 20 -36.48 21.42 25.60
CA PRO A 20 -35.09 21.62 25.99
C PRO A 20 -34.08 21.22 24.91
N THR A 21 -32.93 21.89 24.93
CA THR A 21 -31.77 21.65 24.07
C THR A 21 -31.08 20.34 24.40
N GLY A 22 -31.31 19.31 23.58
CA GLY A 22 -30.57 18.05 23.57
C GLY A 22 -29.60 17.98 22.39
N SER A 23 -28.32 17.72 22.67
CA SER A 23 -27.26 17.62 21.68
C SER A 23 -27.46 16.45 20.70
N ARG A 24 -27.47 16.76 19.39
CA ARG A 24 -27.22 15.79 18.32
C ARG A 24 -26.02 16.26 17.50
N LEU A 25 -24.83 15.82 17.91
CA LEU A 25 -23.63 15.87 17.09
C LEU A 25 -23.26 14.46 16.61
N ASP A 26 -22.83 14.40 15.36
CA ASP A 26 -22.00 13.37 14.73
C ASP A 26 -22.37 11.89 14.92
N ARG A 27 -23.36 11.45 14.12
CA ARG A 27 -23.27 10.13 13.49
C ARG A 27 -22.60 10.30 12.11
N PRO A 28 -21.50 9.60 11.79
CA PRO A 28 -20.94 9.63 10.45
C PRO A 28 -21.92 9.02 9.46
N ALA A 29 -22.38 9.81 8.50
CA ALA A 29 -23.27 9.32 7.44
C ALA A 29 -22.53 8.31 6.54
N PRO A 30 -23.17 7.19 6.15
CA PRO A 30 -22.55 6.19 5.30
C PRO A 30 -22.26 6.77 3.90
N VAL A 31 -20.98 6.77 3.51
CA VAL A 31 -20.54 7.21 2.17
C VAL A 31 -20.89 6.12 1.14
N HIS A 32 -22.08 6.21 0.57
CA HIS A 32 -22.51 5.33 -0.52
C HIS A 32 -21.88 5.74 -1.86
N VAL A 33 -20.81 5.06 -2.27
CA VAL A 33 -20.30 5.16 -3.65
C VAL A 33 -21.19 4.35 -4.60
N ARG A 34 -22.27 4.98 -5.07
CA ARG A 34 -23.22 4.38 -6.02
C ARG A 34 -22.67 4.47 -7.45
N VAL A 35 -22.01 3.41 -7.93
CA VAL A 35 -21.68 3.28 -9.36
C VAL A 35 -22.98 3.06 -10.15
N ARG A 36 -23.55 4.13 -10.70
CA ARG A 36 -24.61 4.02 -11.71
C ARG A 36 -24.02 3.39 -12.97
N HIS A 37 -24.53 2.23 -13.38
CA HIS A 37 -24.42 1.78 -14.76
C HIS A 37 -25.34 2.62 -15.66
N GLY A 38 -24.94 3.87 -15.90
CA GLY A 38 -25.51 4.67 -16.98
C GLY A 38 -24.96 4.19 -18.32
N ARG A 39 -25.84 3.73 -19.22
CA ARG A 39 -25.49 3.59 -20.63
C ARG A 39 -25.20 4.99 -21.17
N THR A 40 -23.97 5.28 -21.58
CA THR A 40 -23.66 6.49 -22.35
C THR A 40 -24.20 6.34 -23.78
N PRO A 41 -24.86 7.38 -24.34
CA PRO A 41 -25.22 7.38 -25.75
C PRO A 41 -23.97 7.35 -26.63
N ARG A 42 -24.07 6.73 -27.82
CA ARG A 42 -23.04 6.87 -28.84
C ARG A 42 -22.97 8.33 -29.29
N GLN A 43 -21.79 8.93 -29.22
CA GLN A 43 -21.46 10.11 -30.02
C GLN A 43 -20.43 9.68 -31.06
N ASP A 44 -20.89 9.54 -32.30
CA ASP A 44 -20.03 9.38 -33.46
C ASP A 44 -19.31 10.71 -33.73
N LEU A 45 -17.97 10.68 -33.73
CA LEU A 45 -17.15 11.77 -34.24
C LEU A 45 -16.34 11.27 -35.43
N ARG A 46 -16.94 11.41 -36.61
CA ARG A 46 -16.19 11.45 -37.88
C ARG A 46 -15.57 12.84 -38.03
N PRO A 47 -14.29 12.96 -38.42
CA PRO A 47 -13.75 14.22 -38.90
C PRO A 47 -14.12 14.38 -40.38
N ASP A 48 -15.06 15.28 -40.68
CA ASP A 48 -15.41 15.62 -42.07
C ASP A 48 -14.55 16.80 -42.58
N LEU A 49 -14.22 16.76 -43.87
CA LEU A 49 -13.29 17.70 -44.53
C LEU A 49 -14.04 18.72 -45.39
N ARG A 50 -13.93 20.02 -45.08
CA ARG A 50 -14.16 21.20 -45.97
C ARG A 50 -13.52 22.42 -45.27
N GLN A 51 -12.36 22.92 -45.72
CA GLN A 51 -12.15 23.91 -46.80
C GLN A 51 -12.80 25.28 -46.57
N HIS A 52 -11.98 26.31 -46.28
CA HIS A 52 -11.93 27.63 -46.94
C HIS A 52 -10.67 28.42 -46.49
N PRO A 53 -10.26 29.57 -47.11
CA PRO A 53 -8.85 29.80 -47.43
C PRO A 53 -8.21 31.05 -46.77
N GLY A 54 -6.88 31.14 -46.75
CA GLY A 54 -6.14 32.31 -46.26
C GLY A 54 -4.61 32.20 -46.39
N CYS A 55 -4.08 32.84 -47.42
CA CYS A 55 -2.68 33.08 -47.81
C CYS A 55 -1.50 32.89 -46.81
N HIS A 56 -0.54 32.04 -47.21
CA HIS A 56 0.93 32.21 -47.24
C HIS A 56 1.75 32.74 -46.02
N PRO A 57 2.92 32.11 -45.73
CA PRO A 57 4.14 32.45 -46.49
C PRO A 57 5.09 31.29 -46.89
N HIS A 58 5.79 31.54 -48.00
CA HIS A 58 7.09 31.04 -48.52
C HIS A 58 7.64 29.60 -48.33
N ARG A 59 8.35 29.19 -49.39
CA ARG A 59 8.92 27.84 -49.64
C ARG A 59 10.36 27.68 -49.13
N GLY A 60 10.74 26.45 -48.80
CA GLY A 60 12.13 25.99 -48.70
C GLY A 60 12.20 24.46 -48.81
N SER A 61 12.62 23.92 -49.96
CA SER A 61 12.36 22.54 -50.36
C SER A 61 13.56 21.60 -50.26
N VAL A 62 13.40 20.42 -49.64
CA VAL A 62 14.16 19.19 -49.99
C VAL A 62 13.26 17.95 -49.85
N ARG A 63 13.20 17.11 -50.89
CA ARG A 63 12.63 15.74 -50.88
C ARG A 63 13.42 14.84 -51.88
N PRO A 64 13.27 13.50 -51.90
CA PRO A 64 14.42 12.64 -51.61
C PRO A 64 14.73 11.58 -52.68
N ARG A 65 15.92 10.97 -52.63
CA ARG A 65 16.27 9.70 -53.34
C ARG A 65 17.11 8.83 -52.40
N ARG A 66 16.67 7.61 -52.04
CA ARG A 66 16.66 6.31 -52.77
C ARG A 66 18.04 5.64 -52.83
N ARG A 67 18.06 4.35 -52.44
CA ARG A 67 19.22 3.44 -52.40
C ARG A 67 19.79 3.16 -53.80
N ARG A 68 21.10 2.87 -53.87
CA ARG A 68 21.72 1.92 -54.81
C ARG A 68 22.84 1.14 -54.09
N ASP A 69 23.17 0.00 -54.67
CA ASP A 69 24.18 -0.99 -54.25
C ASP A 69 25.20 -1.18 -55.43
N PRO A 70 26.16 -2.11 -55.46
CA PRO A 70 27.58 -1.73 -55.40
C PRO A 70 28.42 -2.19 -56.61
N ARG A 71 29.56 -1.51 -56.85
CA ARG A 71 30.84 -2.01 -57.43
C ARG A 71 31.81 -0.85 -57.71
N ASP A 72 33.09 -1.20 -57.80
CA ASP A 72 34.26 -0.40 -58.27
C ASP A 72 34.56 0.91 -57.52
N HIS A 73 35.78 1.18 -57.04
CA HIS A 73 37.11 0.85 -57.60
C HIS A 73 38.12 0.38 -56.52
N GLY A 74 39.26 -0.16 -56.96
CA GLY A 74 40.36 -0.62 -56.10
C GLY A 74 41.70 0.09 -56.32
N ALA A 75 42.77 -0.61 -55.93
CA ALA A 75 44.21 -0.32 -56.11
C ALA A 75 44.94 0.58 -55.07
N GLY A 76 45.81 -0.08 -54.26
CA GLY A 76 47.05 0.44 -53.63
C GLY A 76 46.95 1.60 -52.61
N ALA A 77 47.77 1.74 -51.56
CA ALA A 77 48.89 0.96 -51.01
C ALA A 77 49.13 1.45 -49.54
N ARG A 78 50.07 0.97 -48.70
CA ARG A 78 51.16 -0.01 -48.90
C ARG A 78 51.25 -1.02 -47.72
N ARG A 79 52.02 -0.75 -46.66
CA ARG A 79 52.20 -1.58 -45.42
C ARG A 79 52.71 -0.75 -44.24
N GLY A 80 52.32 -1.12 -43.01
CA GLY A 80 53.01 -0.75 -41.75
C GLY A 80 52.67 -1.80 -40.66
N ARG A 81 53.68 -2.34 -39.96
CA ARG A 81 53.51 -3.42 -38.95
C ARG A 81 53.27 -2.83 -37.55
N GLY A 82 52.45 -3.48 -36.72
CA GLY A 82 52.28 -3.08 -35.30
C GLY A 82 51.41 -4.03 -34.45
N VAL A 83 52.07 -5.03 -33.84
CA VAL A 83 51.73 -5.76 -32.58
C VAL A 83 50.29 -6.30 -32.35
N ASP A 84 50.16 -7.63 -32.30
CA ASP A 84 48.95 -8.38 -31.89
C ASP A 84 48.90 -8.59 -30.35
N GLU A 85 48.37 -7.62 -29.59
CA GLU A 85 48.13 -7.79 -28.15
C GLU A 85 46.86 -8.62 -27.87
N ARG A 86 47.05 -9.94 -27.82
CA ARG A 86 46.02 -10.86 -27.32
C ARG A 86 45.87 -10.76 -25.81
N VAL A 87 44.95 -9.90 -25.37
CA VAL A 87 44.50 -9.83 -23.96
C VAL A 87 43.94 -11.19 -23.53
N ARG A 88 44.80 -12.01 -22.90
CA ARG A 88 44.42 -13.27 -22.25
C ARG A 88 43.49 -12.95 -21.07
N ARG A 89 42.20 -13.28 -21.21
CA ARG A 89 41.21 -13.11 -20.14
C ARG A 89 41.42 -14.17 -19.05
N ASP A 90 41.68 -13.72 -17.83
CA ASP A 90 41.80 -14.58 -16.64
C ASP A 90 40.54 -15.44 -16.44
N PRO A 91 40.66 -16.79 -16.36
CA PRO A 91 39.54 -17.69 -16.04
C PRO A 91 38.80 -17.35 -14.73
N ARG A 92 39.45 -16.69 -13.77
CA ARG A 92 38.90 -16.37 -12.44
C ARG A 92 37.81 -15.29 -12.47
N ASP A 93 37.76 -14.44 -13.51
CA ASP A 93 36.78 -13.35 -13.61
C ASP A 93 35.36 -13.84 -14.00
N ARG A 94 35.21 -15.11 -14.43
CA ARG A 94 33.89 -15.73 -14.68
C ARG A 94 33.11 -16.03 -13.38
N ALA A 95 33.79 -16.12 -12.23
CA ALA A 95 33.14 -16.48 -10.96
C ALA A 95 32.36 -15.32 -10.31
N ARG A 96 32.75 -14.04 -10.57
CA ARG A 96 32.20 -12.86 -9.87
C ARG A 96 31.02 -12.17 -10.58
N ARG A 97 30.53 -12.71 -11.71
CA ARG A 97 29.46 -12.08 -12.51
C ARG A 97 28.20 -12.92 -12.74
N ARG A 98 27.82 -13.79 -11.79
CA ARG A 98 26.48 -14.41 -11.78
C ARG A 98 25.43 -13.38 -11.31
N GLU A 99 25.10 -12.39 -12.14
CA GLU A 99 23.85 -11.64 -11.96
C GLU A 99 22.69 -12.66 -11.95
N PRO A 100 21.82 -12.69 -10.91
CA PRO A 100 20.72 -13.62 -10.88
C PRO A 100 19.72 -13.25 -11.98
N HIS A 101 19.70 -14.04 -13.06
CA HIS A 101 18.91 -13.81 -14.26
C HIS A 101 17.47 -13.41 -13.89
N ARG A 102 17.10 -12.14 -14.07
CA ARG A 102 15.84 -11.60 -13.52
C ARG A 102 14.58 -12.29 -14.05
N VAL A 103 14.62 -12.84 -15.27
CA VAL A 103 13.54 -13.70 -15.79
C VAL A 103 13.46 -15.03 -15.03
N HIS A 104 14.59 -15.63 -14.63
CA HIS A 104 14.61 -16.81 -13.76
C HIS A 104 14.04 -16.48 -12.38
N LEU A 105 14.46 -15.38 -11.74
CA LEU A 105 13.87 -14.93 -10.47
C LEU A 105 12.36 -14.66 -10.54
N GLN A 106 11.88 -13.99 -11.60
CA GLN A 106 10.45 -13.77 -11.80
C GLN A 106 9.70 -15.07 -12.07
N ARG A 107 10.27 -15.99 -12.88
CA ARG A 107 9.71 -17.35 -13.10
C ARG A 107 9.66 -18.14 -11.79
N HIS A 108 10.65 -18.01 -10.91
CA HIS A 108 10.69 -18.66 -9.61
C HIS A 108 9.66 -18.08 -8.63
N ARG A 109 9.51 -16.75 -8.57
CA ARG A 109 8.49 -16.08 -7.74
C ARG A 109 7.06 -16.44 -8.18
N LEU A 110 6.78 -16.48 -9.48
CA LEU A 110 5.51 -16.98 -10.02
C LEU A 110 5.28 -18.46 -9.69
N ARG A 111 6.32 -19.31 -9.80
CA ARG A 111 6.26 -20.74 -9.43
C ARG A 111 5.97 -20.96 -7.94
N ARG A 112 6.51 -20.12 -7.04
CA ARG A 112 6.21 -20.17 -5.60
C ARG A 112 4.84 -19.61 -5.22
N ARG A 113 4.26 -18.67 -5.99
CA ARG A 113 3.01 -17.99 -5.60
C ARG A 113 1.75 -18.50 -6.31
N LEU A 114 1.78 -18.87 -7.60
CA LEU A 114 0.56 -18.81 -8.43
C LEU A 114 0.18 -20.02 -9.31
N LEU A 115 1.10 -20.74 -9.97
CA LEU A 115 0.65 -21.69 -11.02
C LEU A 115 1.49 -22.98 -11.10
N ARG A 116 0.88 -24.12 -10.75
CA ARG A 116 1.40 -25.47 -11.05
C ARG A 116 0.52 -26.30 -12.00
N ARG A 117 -0.81 -26.09 -12.08
CA ARG A 117 -1.74 -26.98 -12.82
C ARG A 117 -2.76 -26.31 -13.76
N GLU A 118 -2.81 -24.99 -13.89
CA GLU A 118 -3.82 -24.32 -14.74
C GLU A 118 -3.28 -23.72 -16.06
N ARG A 119 -4.19 -23.61 -17.06
CA ARG A 119 -3.95 -23.28 -18.48
C ARG A 119 -3.40 -21.87 -18.78
N VAL A 120 -2.79 -21.17 -17.82
CA VAL A 120 -1.85 -20.08 -18.13
C VAL A 120 -0.47 -20.72 -18.32
N HIS A 121 -0.26 -21.37 -19.47
CA HIS A 121 1.00 -22.04 -19.76
C HIS A 121 2.17 -21.07 -19.64
N ARG A 122 3.19 -21.50 -18.89
CA ARG A 122 4.44 -20.77 -18.60
C ARG A 122 5.17 -20.25 -19.86
N SER A 123 4.90 -20.89 -21.00
CA SER A 123 5.38 -20.62 -22.36
C SER A 123 4.69 -19.42 -23.02
N ALA A 124 3.41 -19.18 -22.73
CA ALA A 124 2.54 -18.24 -23.44
C ALA A 124 2.49 -16.82 -22.81
N VAL A 125 3.04 -16.63 -21.60
CA VAL A 125 3.10 -15.31 -20.98
C VAL A 125 4.21 -14.47 -21.61
N LEU A 126 3.84 -13.65 -22.61
CA LEU A 126 4.67 -12.61 -23.20
C LEU A 126 5.22 -11.65 -22.14
N ARG A 127 6.51 -11.29 -22.22
CA ARG A 127 7.21 -10.45 -21.25
C ARG A 127 7.94 -9.29 -21.91
N HIS A 128 7.29 -8.14 -21.99
CA HIS A 128 7.97 -6.91 -22.41
C HIS A 128 8.90 -6.40 -21.30
N ARG A 129 10.15 -6.06 -21.65
CA ARG A 129 11.04 -5.29 -20.77
C ARG A 129 11.10 -3.83 -21.24
N ARG A 130 10.90 -2.87 -20.35
CA ARG A 130 11.36 -1.48 -20.51
C ARG A 130 12.00 -1.06 -19.17
N ARG A 131 13.27 -0.64 -19.20
CA ARG A 131 13.99 -0.07 -18.06
C ARG A 131 14.96 0.98 -18.57
N ARG A 132 15.01 2.14 -17.91
CA ARG A 132 16.16 3.03 -17.92
C ARG A 132 16.98 2.73 -16.66
N GLN A 133 18.30 2.54 -16.79
CA GLN A 133 19.17 2.51 -15.62
C GLN A 133 19.33 3.94 -15.11
N GLN A 134 19.08 4.19 -13.82
CA GLN A 134 19.57 5.41 -13.18
C GLN A 134 21.05 5.20 -12.90
N GLY A 135 21.92 5.81 -13.72
CA GLY A 135 23.37 5.63 -13.61
C GLY A 135 23.92 6.18 -12.30
N VAL A 136 24.99 5.57 -11.78
CA VAL A 136 25.62 5.91 -10.48
C VAL A 136 26.04 7.39 -10.39
N ARG A 137 26.35 8.05 -11.51
CA ARG A 137 26.61 9.51 -11.57
C ARG A 137 25.41 10.35 -11.09
N ALA A 138 24.17 9.91 -11.34
CA ALA A 138 22.96 10.58 -10.86
C ALA A 138 22.67 10.36 -9.36
N ALA A 139 23.45 9.51 -8.68
CA ALA A 139 23.46 9.43 -7.22
C ALA A 139 24.51 10.40 -6.63
N ARG A 140 25.72 10.46 -7.20
CA ARG A 140 26.77 11.41 -6.75
C ARG A 140 26.38 12.89 -6.94
N ALA A 141 25.66 13.23 -8.01
CA ALA A 141 25.22 14.61 -8.26
C ALA A 141 24.11 15.12 -7.31
N ARG A 142 23.48 14.26 -6.50
CA ARG A 142 22.37 14.65 -5.61
C ARG A 142 22.80 15.32 -4.30
N LEU A 143 24.10 15.41 -4.03
CA LEU A 143 24.65 16.00 -2.80
C LEU A 143 25.15 17.45 -2.97
N ARG A 144 25.03 18.05 -4.17
CA ARG A 144 25.50 19.42 -4.44
C ARG A 144 24.57 20.19 -5.40
N ARG A 145 23.45 20.71 -4.88
CA ARG A 145 22.77 21.92 -5.39
C ARG A 145 21.62 22.35 -4.46
N PRO A 146 21.51 23.63 -4.07
CA PRO A 146 20.30 24.15 -3.45
C PRO A 146 19.22 24.35 -4.53
N ALA A 147 18.00 23.89 -4.27
CA ALA A 147 16.85 24.12 -5.14
C ALA A 147 15.66 24.59 -4.29
N ARG A 148 14.86 25.51 -4.85
CA ARG A 148 13.77 26.20 -4.16
C ARG A 148 12.62 25.26 -3.77
N SER A 149 11.91 25.64 -2.72
CA SER A 149 10.93 24.83 -2.00
C SER A 149 9.66 24.54 -2.81
N ALA A 150 9.42 23.25 -3.05
CA ALA A 150 8.09 22.68 -3.21
C ALA A 150 7.98 21.49 -2.26
N GLY A 151 7.39 21.70 -1.08
CA GLY A 151 7.19 20.64 -0.10
C GLY A 151 6.19 19.61 -0.63
N ARG A 152 6.62 18.36 -0.82
CA ARG A 152 5.69 17.24 -0.96
C ARG A 152 5.44 16.69 0.44
N GLY A 153 4.16 16.53 0.79
CA GLY A 153 3.77 15.82 2.01
C GLY A 153 4.43 14.45 2.03
N GLY A 154 5.16 14.16 3.11
CA GLY A 154 5.68 12.81 3.36
C GLY A 154 4.60 11.91 3.97
N PRO A 155 4.94 10.66 4.28
CA PRO A 155 3.93 9.69 4.64
C PRO A 155 3.61 9.74 6.15
N GLY A 156 2.33 9.90 6.47
CA GLY A 156 1.78 9.69 7.80
C GLY A 156 1.51 8.20 8.05
N HIS A 157 1.72 7.75 9.28
CA HIS A 157 1.58 6.36 9.69
C HIS A 157 1.05 6.24 11.12
N HIS A 158 0.10 5.32 11.30
CA HIS A 158 -0.65 5.15 12.53
C HIS A 158 -0.29 3.86 13.25
N VAL A 159 -0.22 3.91 14.58
CA VAL A 159 -0.17 2.73 15.45
C VAL A 159 -1.31 2.84 16.43
N ARG A 160 -2.00 1.73 16.69
CA ARG A 160 -3.24 1.74 17.47
C ARG A 160 -3.21 0.66 18.53
N LEU A 161 -3.77 1.03 19.67
CA LEU A 161 -4.12 0.18 20.80
C LEU A 161 -2.94 -0.46 21.51
N ARG A 162 -2.57 0.16 22.63
CA ARG A 162 -2.21 -0.59 23.85
C ARG A 162 -3.48 -1.29 24.38
N ASP A 163 -3.92 -2.33 23.70
CA ASP A 163 -4.90 -3.29 24.20
C ASP A 163 -4.12 -4.57 24.53
N GLU A 164 -4.33 -5.16 25.71
CA GLU A 164 -3.66 -6.42 26.10
C GLU A 164 -3.99 -7.56 25.13
N ARG A 165 -5.09 -7.43 24.37
CA ARG A 165 -5.55 -8.34 23.33
C ARG A 165 -4.87 -8.11 21.97
N ASP A 166 -4.09 -7.05 21.80
CA ASP A 166 -3.31 -6.78 20.58
C ASP A 166 -1.82 -6.51 20.89
N PRO A 167 -1.02 -7.57 21.13
CA PRO A 167 0.41 -7.44 21.37
C PRO A 167 1.16 -6.85 20.16
N GLN A 168 0.54 -6.80 18.98
CA GLN A 168 1.17 -6.30 17.75
C GLN A 168 0.88 -4.81 17.51
N LEU A 169 0.07 -4.14 18.34
CA LEU A 169 -0.26 -2.71 18.27
C LEU A 169 -0.73 -2.30 16.86
N MET A 170 -1.70 -3.00 16.30
CA MET A 170 -2.22 -2.87 14.94
C MET A 170 -3.75 -2.65 14.90
N PRO A 171 -4.26 -1.81 13.97
CA PRO A 171 -5.71 -1.71 13.77
C PRO A 171 -6.37 -3.08 13.53
N MET A 172 -7.19 -3.53 14.49
CA MET A 172 -7.63 -4.94 14.59
C MET A 172 -8.35 -5.45 13.34
N ALA A 173 -9.15 -4.63 12.67
CA ALA A 173 -9.81 -5.00 11.40
C ALA A 173 -8.79 -5.32 10.28
N ALA A 174 -7.68 -4.56 10.21
CA ALA A 174 -6.62 -4.78 9.24
C ALA A 174 -5.81 -6.05 9.56
N TRP A 175 -5.48 -6.23 10.85
CA TRP A 175 -4.83 -7.44 11.37
C TRP A 175 -5.64 -8.70 11.06
N THR A 176 -6.93 -8.71 11.42
CA THR A 176 -7.83 -9.87 11.22
C THR A 176 -7.94 -10.20 9.73
N ALA A 177 -8.16 -9.19 8.87
CA ALA A 177 -8.23 -9.41 7.43
C ALA A 177 -6.92 -9.97 6.84
N HIS A 178 -5.76 -9.61 7.39
CA HIS A 178 -4.47 -10.20 7.00
C HIS A 178 -4.32 -11.65 7.48
N ARG A 179 -4.63 -11.94 8.75
CA ARG A 179 -4.55 -13.29 9.32
C ARG A 179 -5.47 -14.28 8.58
N ILE A 180 -6.71 -13.88 8.24
CA ILE A 180 -7.62 -14.69 7.39
C ILE A 180 -6.98 -14.97 6.02
N ALA A 181 -6.37 -13.97 5.38
CA ALA A 181 -5.70 -14.16 4.08
C ALA A 181 -4.43 -15.03 4.17
N GLU A 182 -3.71 -15.00 5.30
CA GLU A 182 -2.58 -15.89 5.57
C GLU A 182 -3.04 -17.33 5.80
N ARG A 183 -4.07 -17.53 6.63
CA ARG A 183 -4.69 -18.84 6.89
C ARG A 183 -5.23 -19.47 5.60
N LEU A 184 -5.97 -18.70 4.78
CA LEU A 184 -6.46 -19.12 3.45
C LEU A 184 -5.30 -19.60 2.56
N ALA A 185 -4.21 -18.83 2.54
CA ALA A 185 -3.03 -19.18 1.77
C ALA A 185 -2.20 -20.30 2.43
N SER A 186 -2.40 -20.62 3.70
CA SER A 186 -1.74 -21.72 4.42
C SER A 186 -2.42 -23.05 4.12
N VAL A 187 -3.74 -23.16 4.37
CA VAL A 187 -4.52 -24.39 4.14
C VAL A 187 -4.51 -24.83 2.67
N ARG A 188 -4.43 -23.88 1.73
CA ARG A 188 -4.20 -24.15 0.30
C ARG A 188 -2.80 -24.69 -0.01
N LYS A 189 -1.76 -24.23 0.70
CA LYS A 189 -0.36 -24.63 0.46
C LYS A 189 -0.01 -25.95 1.13
N SER A 190 -0.59 -26.25 2.29
CA SER A 190 -0.50 -27.58 2.91
C SER A 190 -1.29 -28.64 2.13
N GLY A 191 -2.37 -28.22 1.47
CA GLY A 191 -3.29 -29.12 0.75
C GLY A 191 -4.49 -29.56 1.59
N ALA A 192 -4.67 -29.01 2.79
CA ALA A 192 -5.82 -29.28 3.65
C ALA A 192 -7.16 -28.91 2.96
N LEU A 193 -7.19 -27.80 2.22
CA LEU A 193 -8.28 -27.46 1.31
C LEU A 193 -7.76 -27.47 -0.14
N PRO A 194 -7.71 -28.64 -0.81
CA PRO A 194 -6.98 -28.83 -2.08
C PRO A 194 -7.68 -28.18 -3.29
N PHE A 195 -8.98 -27.88 -3.17
CA PHE A 195 -9.76 -27.17 -4.20
C PHE A 195 -9.39 -25.69 -4.30
N LEU A 196 -8.77 -25.09 -3.29
CA LEU A 196 -8.45 -23.67 -3.27
C LEU A 196 -7.40 -23.29 -4.31
N ARG A 197 -7.60 -22.14 -4.94
CA ARG A 197 -6.69 -21.51 -5.91
C ARG A 197 -6.12 -20.22 -5.33
N PRO A 198 -5.08 -19.61 -5.93
CA PRO A 198 -4.26 -18.63 -5.23
C PRO A 198 -4.84 -17.22 -5.07
N ASP A 199 -5.87 -16.87 -5.83
CA ASP A 199 -6.50 -15.55 -5.72
C ASP A 199 -7.56 -15.56 -4.61
N GLY A 200 -7.60 -14.49 -3.83
CA GLY A 200 -8.38 -14.42 -2.59
C GLY A 200 -8.44 -12.99 -2.06
N LYS A 201 -9.61 -12.62 -1.52
CA LYS A 201 -9.95 -11.27 -1.06
C LYS A 201 -10.65 -11.41 0.30
N THR A 202 -10.21 -10.65 1.30
CA THR A 202 -10.75 -10.63 2.66
C THR A 202 -11.16 -9.22 3.05
N GLN A 203 -12.24 -9.10 3.81
CA GLN A 203 -12.71 -7.87 4.45
C GLN A 203 -13.37 -8.26 5.79
N VAL A 204 -13.16 -7.45 6.82
CA VAL A 204 -13.72 -7.63 8.16
C VAL A 204 -14.32 -6.31 8.60
N THR A 205 -15.51 -6.35 9.17
CA THR A 205 -16.16 -5.22 9.84
C THR A 205 -16.27 -5.53 11.33
N LEU A 206 -15.85 -4.59 12.16
CA LEU A 206 -15.86 -4.71 13.62
C LEU A 206 -16.75 -3.62 14.22
N GLY A 207 -17.48 -3.95 15.27
CA GLY A 207 -18.17 -2.99 16.12
C GLY A 207 -17.20 -2.38 17.13
N TYR A 208 -17.39 -1.09 17.41
CA TYR A 208 -16.53 -0.31 18.30
C TYR A 208 -17.33 0.37 19.40
N ASP A 209 -16.81 0.28 20.61
CA ASP A 209 -17.20 1.07 21.78
C ASP A 209 -16.24 2.27 21.87
N GLY A 210 -16.67 3.41 21.32
CA GLY A 210 -15.85 4.62 21.18
C GLY A 210 -14.59 4.37 20.34
N HIS A 211 -13.50 3.97 20.99
CA HIS A 211 -12.25 3.59 20.35
C HIS A 211 -11.86 2.12 20.55
N THR A 212 -12.54 1.33 21.37
CA THR A 212 -12.17 -0.06 21.62
C THR A 212 -12.96 -1.00 20.71
N PRO A 213 -12.33 -1.89 19.91
CA PRO A 213 -13.05 -2.93 19.19
C PRO A 213 -13.70 -3.88 20.20
N ARG A 214 -14.95 -4.27 19.95
CA ARG A 214 -15.72 -5.18 20.81
C ARG A 214 -16.19 -6.41 20.06
N THR A 215 -16.88 -6.23 18.94
CA THR A 215 -17.54 -7.30 18.18
C THR A 215 -16.94 -7.51 16.80
N VAL A 216 -17.14 -8.70 16.24
CA VAL A 216 -17.01 -8.93 14.78
C VAL A 216 -18.40 -8.91 14.16
N ASP A 217 -18.72 -7.89 13.37
CA ASP A 217 -20.06 -7.73 12.81
C ASP A 217 -20.22 -8.55 11.51
N SER A 218 -19.18 -8.56 10.67
CA SER A 218 -19.20 -9.35 9.43
C SER A 218 -17.82 -9.66 8.87
N VAL A 219 -17.74 -10.78 8.15
CA VAL A 219 -16.56 -11.21 7.39
C VAL A 219 -16.96 -11.49 5.95
N VAL A 220 -16.28 -10.84 5.00
CA VAL A 220 -16.39 -11.16 3.57
C VAL A 220 -15.13 -11.88 3.12
N LEU A 221 -15.29 -13.07 2.55
CA LEU A 221 -14.19 -13.85 1.99
C LEU A 221 -14.56 -14.35 0.59
N SER A 222 -13.90 -13.79 -0.42
CA SER A 222 -13.99 -14.31 -1.79
C SER A 222 -12.72 -15.06 -2.13
N THR A 223 -12.81 -16.36 -2.40
CA THR A 223 -11.64 -17.21 -2.73
C THR A 223 -11.83 -17.94 -4.05
N GLN A 224 -10.75 -17.97 -4.84
CA GLN A 224 -10.73 -18.70 -6.09
C GLN A 224 -10.70 -20.22 -5.82
N HIS A 225 -11.42 -21.03 -6.60
CA HIS A 225 -11.53 -22.47 -6.35
C HIS A 225 -11.63 -23.32 -7.64
N HIS A 226 -11.49 -24.64 -7.50
CA HIS A 226 -11.80 -25.62 -8.53
C HIS A 226 -13.31 -25.63 -8.84
N PRO A 227 -13.75 -25.79 -10.10
CA PRO A 227 -15.18 -25.83 -10.42
C PRO A 227 -15.95 -26.99 -9.77
N ASP A 228 -15.26 -28.08 -9.43
CA ASP A 228 -15.89 -29.32 -8.95
C ASP A 228 -16.43 -29.25 -7.52
N ILE A 229 -16.09 -28.22 -6.72
CA ILE A 229 -16.65 -28.04 -5.37
C ILE A 229 -17.93 -27.20 -5.42
N SER A 230 -18.97 -27.64 -4.71
CA SER A 230 -20.21 -26.88 -4.54
C SER A 230 -19.97 -25.57 -3.77
N GLN A 231 -20.84 -24.57 -3.94
CA GLN A 231 -20.73 -23.35 -3.13
C GLN A 231 -21.07 -23.59 -1.66
N GLU A 232 -21.94 -24.54 -1.35
CA GLU A 232 -22.34 -24.88 0.03
C GLU A 232 -21.16 -25.50 0.81
N GLU A 233 -20.55 -26.55 0.26
CA GLU A 233 -19.37 -27.20 0.83
C GLU A 233 -18.18 -26.23 0.95
N LEU A 234 -17.95 -25.41 -0.08
CA LEU A 234 -16.92 -24.37 -0.04
C LEU A 234 -17.17 -23.38 1.10
N ARG A 235 -18.42 -22.96 1.33
CA ARG A 235 -18.76 -22.02 2.42
C ARG A 235 -18.47 -22.64 3.79
N ALA A 236 -18.97 -23.84 4.04
CA ALA A 236 -18.77 -24.54 5.31
C ALA A 236 -17.27 -24.76 5.61
N LEU A 237 -16.51 -25.29 4.64
CA LEU A 237 -15.08 -25.55 4.82
C LEU A 237 -14.26 -24.26 4.96
N VAL A 238 -14.55 -23.22 4.19
CA VAL A 238 -13.83 -21.94 4.31
C VAL A 238 -14.17 -21.24 5.64
N GLN A 239 -15.40 -21.33 6.13
CA GLN A 239 -15.74 -20.78 7.44
C GLN A 239 -14.95 -21.49 8.55
N ALA A 240 -15.10 -22.82 8.66
CA ALA A 240 -14.54 -23.61 9.75
C ALA A 240 -12.99 -23.66 9.74
N GLU A 241 -12.36 -23.77 8.56
CA GLU A 241 -10.89 -23.92 8.46
C GLU A 241 -10.12 -22.62 8.27
N VAL A 242 -10.79 -21.52 7.93
CA VAL A 242 -10.11 -20.25 7.58
C VAL A 242 -10.56 -19.07 8.40
N ILE A 243 -11.87 -18.88 8.59
CA ILE A 243 -12.40 -17.69 9.26
C ILE A 243 -12.44 -17.92 10.76
N ASP A 244 -13.16 -18.93 11.23
CA ASP A 244 -13.41 -19.15 12.66
C ASP A 244 -12.14 -19.36 13.50
N PRO A 245 -11.06 -20.02 13.01
CA PRO A 245 -9.80 -20.10 13.76
C PRO A 245 -9.20 -18.72 14.02
N VAL A 246 -9.25 -17.83 13.03
CA VAL A 246 -8.70 -16.48 13.13
C VAL A 246 -9.60 -15.58 13.98
N LEU A 247 -10.93 -15.71 13.89
CA LEU A 247 -11.83 -14.95 14.77
C LEU A 247 -11.63 -15.33 16.24
N ARG A 248 -11.44 -16.62 16.55
CA ARG A 248 -11.11 -17.08 17.90
C ARG A 248 -9.78 -16.49 18.43
N GLU A 249 -8.81 -16.26 17.57
CA GLU A 249 -7.55 -15.58 17.93
C GLU A 249 -7.72 -14.08 18.25
N THR A 250 -8.83 -13.43 17.87
CA THR A 250 -9.03 -11.97 18.11
C THR A 250 -9.41 -11.60 19.54
N GLY A 251 -9.99 -12.53 20.32
CA GLY A 251 -10.57 -12.21 21.63
C GLY A 251 -11.72 -11.19 21.60
N LEU A 252 -12.36 -11.00 20.45
CA LEU A 252 -13.56 -10.18 20.29
C LEU A 252 -14.85 -11.02 20.45
N ASP A 253 -15.94 -10.35 20.80
CA ASP A 253 -17.26 -10.97 20.93
C ASP A 253 -17.82 -11.34 19.55
N LEU A 254 -18.40 -12.55 19.44
CA LEU A 254 -18.89 -13.14 18.19
C LEU A 254 -20.41 -13.48 18.22
N PRO A 255 -21.32 -12.61 18.71
CA PRO A 255 -22.71 -13.00 18.94
C PRO A 255 -23.49 -13.34 17.65
N ASP A 256 -23.37 -12.52 16.60
CA ASP A 256 -24.19 -12.61 15.38
C ASP A 256 -23.37 -12.36 14.09
N VAL A 257 -22.16 -12.93 14.01
CA VAL A 257 -21.21 -12.67 12.90
C VAL A 257 -21.83 -13.00 11.53
N GLN A 258 -21.89 -12.02 10.63
CA GLN A 258 -22.42 -12.24 9.27
C GLN A 258 -21.32 -12.70 8.30
N TYR A 259 -21.43 -13.93 7.80
CA TYR A 259 -20.45 -14.56 6.91
C TYR A 259 -20.84 -14.47 5.43
N TYR A 260 -20.06 -13.71 4.65
CA TYR A 260 -20.24 -13.53 3.21
C TYR A 260 -19.14 -14.25 2.43
N ILE A 261 -19.29 -15.55 2.24
CA ILE A 261 -18.31 -16.39 1.53
C ILE A 261 -18.75 -16.62 0.08
N ASN A 262 -17.90 -16.19 -0.87
CA ASN A 262 -18.20 -16.10 -2.31
C ASN A 262 -19.62 -15.53 -2.59
N PRO A 263 -19.94 -14.29 -2.13
CA PRO A 263 -21.29 -13.72 -2.27
C PRO A 263 -21.68 -13.44 -3.73
N ALA A 264 -20.71 -13.32 -4.64
CA ALA A 264 -20.94 -13.16 -6.08
C ALA A 264 -21.06 -14.49 -6.84
N GLY A 265 -21.14 -15.63 -6.13
CA GLY A 265 -21.16 -16.97 -6.71
C GLY A 265 -19.76 -17.52 -7.06
N PRO A 266 -19.69 -18.57 -7.90
CA PRO A 266 -18.45 -19.33 -8.14
C PRO A 266 -17.29 -18.49 -8.70
N PHE A 267 -16.14 -18.55 -8.03
CA PHE A 267 -14.93 -17.80 -8.41
C PHE A 267 -13.87 -18.76 -9.01
N VAL A 268 -14.11 -19.25 -10.23
CA VAL A 268 -13.22 -20.24 -10.86
C VAL A 268 -12.01 -19.59 -11.55
N ILE A 269 -12.21 -18.45 -12.22
CA ILE A 269 -11.18 -17.73 -12.98
C ILE A 269 -10.71 -16.50 -12.19
N GLY A 270 -9.46 -16.50 -11.74
CA GLY A 270 -8.85 -15.39 -11.00
C GLY A 270 -7.40 -15.08 -11.42
N GLY A 271 -6.73 -14.26 -10.62
CA GLY A 271 -5.38 -13.80 -10.83
C GLY A 271 -5.21 -12.99 -12.12
N PRO A 272 -4.01 -12.96 -12.73
CA PRO A 272 -3.72 -12.18 -13.94
C PRO A 272 -4.53 -12.53 -15.20
N LYS A 273 -5.36 -13.58 -15.15
CA LYS A 273 -6.32 -13.92 -16.21
C LYS A 273 -7.65 -13.17 -16.04
N GLY A 274 -8.05 -12.86 -14.80
CA GLY A 274 -9.23 -12.04 -14.50
C GLY A 274 -8.89 -10.55 -14.40
N ASP A 275 -7.91 -10.20 -13.56
CA ASP A 275 -7.60 -8.81 -13.19
C ASP A 275 -6.15 -8.40 -13.52
N ALA A 276 -5.95 -7.18 -14.01
CA ALA A 276 -4.63 -6.62 -14.26
C ALA A 276 -3.93 -6.18 -12.95
N GLY A 277 -2.91 -6.92 -12.52
CA GLY A 277 -2.12 -6.61 -11.32
C GLY A 277 -0.98 -5.61 -11.55
N LEU A 278 -0.93 -4.53 -10.76
CA LEU A 278 0.15 -3.52 -10.79
C LEU A 278 0.77 -3.30 -9.40
N THR A 279 2.09 -3.09 -9.35
CA THR A 279 2.83 -2.74 -8.13
C THR A 279 2.29 -1.46 -7.51
N GLY A 280 2.08 -1.44 -6.19
CA GLY A 280 1.66 -0.24 -5.47
C GLY A 280 0.17 0.11 -5.62
N ARG A 281 -0.68 -0.83 -6.05
CA ARG A 281 -2.15 -0.67 -6.07
C ARG A 281 -2.85 -1.26 -4.84
N LYS A 282 -2.11 -1.50 -3.76
CA LYS A 282 -2.60 -2.06 -2.49
C LYS A 282 -2.07 -1.33 -1.25
N ILE A 283 -1.62 -0.07 -1.38
CA ILE A 283 -0.93 0.67 -0.30
C ILE A 283 -1.67 0.74 1.05
N ILE A 284 -3.00 0.77 1.05
CA ILE A 284 -3.82 0.74 2.28
C ILE A 284 -3.83 -0.66 2.93
N ILE A 285 -3.79 -1.72 2.12
CA ILE A 285 -3.65 -3.12 2.55
C ILE A 285 -2.18 -3.45 2.89
N ASP A 286 -1.22 -2.75 2.30
CA ASP A 286 0.20 -2.88 2.67
C ASP A 286 0.47 -2.23 4.06
N THR A 287 -0.44 -1.41 4.58
CA THR A 287 -0.29 -0.61 5.82
C THR A 287 -1.31 -0.96 6.91
N TYR A 288 -2.39 -0.18 7.03
CA TYR A 288 -3.21 -0.08 8.24
C TYR A 288 -4.73 -0.22 7.96
N GLY A 289 -5.11 -0.75 6.80
CA GLY A 289 -6.50 -1.04 6.45
C GLY A 289 -7.44 0.17 6.32
N GLY A 290 -6.92 1.39 6.42
CA GLY A 290 -7.70 2.64 6.38
C GLY A 290 -7.85 3.33 7.75
N ALA A 291 -7.39 2.72 8.84
CA ALA A 291 -7.40 3.33 10.18
C ALA A 291 -6.32 4.43 10.37
N SER A 292 -5.48 4.63 9.37
CA SER A 292 -4.35 5.57 9.30
C SER A 292 -4.53 6.52 8.12
N ARG A 293 -4.07 7.77 8.27
CA ARG A 293 -3.77 8.60 7.09
C ARG A 293 -2.60 7.96 6.30
N HIS A 294 -2.46 8.25 5.00
CA HIS A 294 -1.44 7.62 4.15
C HIS A 294 -0.91 8.59 3.05
N GLY A 295 0.39 8.88 3.02
CA GLY A 295 1.00 9.85 2.08
C GLY A 295 1.19 9.38 0.63
N GLY A 296 0.36 8.45 0.14
CA GLY A 296 0.38 7.93 -1.24
C GLY A 296 1.61 7.09 -1.68
N GLY A 297 2.69 7.04 -0.92
CA GLY A 297 3.92 6.33 -1.28
C GLY A 297 3.80 4.80 -1.25
N ALA A 298 3.93 4.14 -2.40
CA ALA A 298 3.96 2.67 -2.46
C ALA A 298 5.30 2.06 -2.02
N PHE A 299 5.31 0.91 -1.34
CA PHE A 299 6.54 0.30 -0.83
C PHE A 299 7.26 -0.60 -1.84
N SER A 300 6.57 -1.59 -2.40
CA SER A 300 7.19 -2.68 -3.16
C SER A 300 7.96 -2.21 -4.41
N GLY A 301 9.12 -2.82 -4.65
CA GLY A 301 9.97 -2.53 -5.82
C GLY A 301 10.99 -1.39 -5.65
N LYS A 302 10.92 -0.63 -4.55
CA LYS A 302 11.90 0.39 -4.16
C LYS A 302 13.10 -0.21 -3.39
N ASP A 303 14.19 0.53 -3.32
CA ASP A 303 15.31 0.32 -2.40
C ASP A 303 15.16 1.26 -1.18
N PRO A 304 15.85 1.05 -0.04
CA PRO A 304 15.57 1.81 1.17
C PRO A 304 16.11 3.26 1.15
N SER A 305 16.84 3.71 0.13
CA SER A 305 17.08 5.16 -0.06
C SER A 305 15.83 5.93 -0.52
N LYS A 306 14.69 5.24 -0.71
CA LYS A 306 13.39 5.85 -1.01
C LYS A 306 12.59 5.94 0.28
N VAL A 307 12.48 7.16 0.80
CA VAL A 307 11.78 7.49 2.05
C VAL A 307 10.33 6.97 2.08
N ASP A 308 9.68 6.87 0.91
CA ASP A 308 8.38 6.22 0.74
C ASP A 308 8.28 4.82 1.39
N ARG A 309 9.40 4.09 1.55
CA ARG A 309 9.47 2.85 2.34
C ARG A 309 10.21 3.05 3.65
N SER A 310 11.44 3.57 3.61
CA SER A 310 12.30 3.58 4.81
C SER A 310 11.75 4.47 5.91
N ALA A 311 11.29 5.68 5.58
CA ALA A 311 10.64 6.53 6.56
C ALA A 311 9.28 5.97 6.99
N ALA A 312 8.56 5.28 6.10
CA ALA A 312 7.32 4.60 6.47
C ALA A 312 7.52 3.51 7.52
N TYR A 313 8.61 2.75 7.39
CA TYR A 313 9.01 1.74 8.38
C TYR A 313 9.51 2.41 9.67
N ALA A 314 10.25 3.52 9.57
CA ALA A 314 10.67 4.29 10.73
C ALA A 314 9.46 4.85 11.52
N MET A 315 8.42 5.36 10.85
CA MET A 315 7.23 5.86 11.57
C MET A 315 6.43 4.75 12.24
N ARG A 316 6.34 3.55 11.64
CA ARG A 316 5.81 2.37 12.34
C ARG A 316 6.64 2.07 13.60
N TRP A 317 7.96 2.04 13.48
CA TRP A 317 8.88 1.74 14.58
C TRP A 317 8.77 2.77 15.72
N VAL A 318 8.85 4.06 15.40
CA VAL A 318 8.69 5.19 16.33
C VAL A 318 7.36 5.09 17.08
N ALA A 319 6.24 4.99 16.34
CA ALA A 319 4.91 5.00 16.94
C ALA A 319 4.65 3.72 17.77
N LYS A 320 5.17 2.56 17.35
CA LYS A 320 5.11 1.31 18.13
C LYS A 320 5.88 1.43 19.44
N ASN A 321 7.08 2.03 19.43
CA ASN A 321 7.87 2.26 20.64
C ASN A 321 7.22 3.30 21.57
N ALA A 322 6.66 4.39 21.04
CA ALA A 322 5.98 5.40 21.86
C ALA A 322 4.71 4.86 22.55
N VAL A 323 3.88 4.07 21.85
CA VAL A 323 2.73 3.39 22.47
C VAL A 323 3.20 2.36 23.50
N ALA A 324 4.23 1.56 23.20
CA ALA A 324 4.79 0.58 24.15
C ALA A 324 5.45 1.23 25.37
N ALA A 325 6.03 2.44 25.24
CA ALA A 325 6.55 3.24 26.35
C ALA A 325 5.46 3.81 27.26
N GLY A 326 4.19 3.74 26.82
CA GLY A 326 3.04 4.28 27.55
C GLY A 326 2.76 5.76 27.28
N PHE A 327 3.26 6.33 26.18
CA PHE A 327 3.00 7.74 25.86
C PHE A 327 1.55 8.02 25.48
N ALA A 328 0.89 7.07 24.80
CA ALA A 328 -0.50 7.15 24.40
C ALA A 328 -1.04 5.74 24.09
N ASP A 329 -2.35 5.53 24.17
CA ASP A 329 -2.97 4.26 23.73
C ASP A 329 -3.10 4.17 22.20
N ARG A 330 -3.07 5.32 21.51
CA ARG A 330 -3.18 5.46 20.07
C ARG A 330 -2.31 6.63 19.60
N LEU A 331 -1.49 6.41 18.57
CA LEU A 331 -0.56 7.43 18.07
C LEU A 331 -0.41 7.39 16.55
N GLU A 332 -0.68 8.50 15.87
CA GLU A 332 -0.25 8.71 14.48
C GLU A 332 0.98 9.60 14.45
N VAL A 333 2.01 9.16 13.71
CA VAL A 333 3.24 9.93 13.51
C VAL A 333 3.44 10.16 12.02
N GLN A 334 3.65 11.41 11.64
CA GLN A 334 3.88 11.83 10.27
C GLN A 334 5.22 12.52 10.12
N VAL A 335 5.96 12.12 9.09
CA VAL A 335 7.24 12.74 8.72
C VAL A 335 7.21 13.25 7.28
N ALA A 336 7.78 14.43 7.06
CA ALA A 336 7.89 15.04 5.73
C ALA A 336 9.36 15.25 5.33
N TYR A 337 9.68 15.09 4.04
CA TYR A 337 11.03 15.32 3.51
C TYR A 337 11.00 16.18 2.24
N ALA A 338 11.93 17.13 2.16
CA ALA A 338 12.25 17.80 0.90
C ALA A 338 13.31 17.00 0.13
N ILE A 339 13.16 16.93 -1.20
CA ILE A 339 14.13 16.21 -2.06
C ILE A 339 15.51 16.86 -1.93
N GLY A 340 16.51 16.08 -1.53
CA GLY A 340 17.89 16.54 -1.34
C GLY A 340 18.20 17.08 0.05
N LYS A 341 17.23 17.14 0.97
CA LYS A 341 17.48 17.38 2.40
C LYS A 341 17.52 16.04 3.15
N ALA A 342 18.49 15.89 4.05
CA ALA A 342 18.60 14.70 4.90
C ALA A 342 17.66 14.77 6.11
N ASN A 343 17.61 15.92 6.77
CA ASN A 343 16.69 16.13 7.88
C ASN A 343 15.24 16.20 7.36
N PRO A 344 14.27 15.67 8.12
CA PRO A 344 12.86 15.96 7.90
C PRO A 344 12.59 17.48 7.85
N VAL A 345 11.57 17.87 7.08
CA VAL A 345 11.03 19.26 7.07
C VAL A 345 9.77 19.40 7.94
N GLY A 346 9.33 18.30 8.54
CA GLY A 346 8.23 18.26 9.50
C GLY A 346 8.16 16.89 10.17
N LEU A 347 7.84 16.91 11.46
CA LEU A 347 7.48 15.76 12.28
C LEU A 347 6.25 16.19 13.06
N TYR A 348 5.16 15.43 12.94
CA TYR A 348 3.88 15.69 13.58
C TYR A 348 3.40 14.43 14.30
N VAL A 349 2.75 14.63 15.43
CA VAL A 349 2.15 13.60 16.28
C VAL A 349 0.67 13.93 16.46
N GLU A 350 -0.16 12.91 16.53
CA GLU A 350 -1.59 13.01 16.80
C GLU A 350 -1.97 11.82 17.71
N SER A 351 -2.38 12.12 18.94
CA SER A 351 -2.72 11.15 19.97
C SER A 351 -4.22 10.85 20.06
N PHE A 352 -5.07 11.57 19.31
CA PHE A 352 -6.53 11.42 19.29
C PHE A 352 -7.16 11.51 20.68
N GLY A 353 -6.57 12.30 21.59
CA GLY A 353 -7.03 12.43 22.98
C GLY A 353 -6.71 11.23 23.88
N THR A 354 -5.79 10.36 23.48
CA THR A 354 -5.37 9.16 24.26
C THR A 354 -3.96 9.27 24.84
N ALA A 355 -3.39 10.48 24.89
CA ALA A 355 -2.06 10.72 25.42
C ALA A 355 -2.02 10.71 26.95
N HIS A 356 -0.98 10.07 27.49
CA HIS A 356 -0.64 10.05 28.92
C HIS A 356 0.45 11.06 29.28
N VAL A 357 1.10 11.65 28.27
CA VAL A 357 2.04 12.78 28.37
C VAL A 357 1.74 13.80 27.27
N ALA A 358 2.12 15.07 27.45
CA ALA A 358 1.81 16.12 26.48
C ALA A 358 2.40 15.82 25.07
N ASP A 359 1.63 16.08 24.01
CA ASP A 359 2.05 15.82 22.62
C ASP A 359 3.40 16.48 22.26
N ASP A 360 3.70 17.67 22.80
CA ASP A 360 5.00 18.33 22.62
C ASP A 360 6.16 17.57 23.28
N ALA A 361 5.93 16.93 24.44
CA ALA A 361 6.92 16.06 25.08
C ALA A 361 7.13 14.78 24.27
N ILE A 362 6.07 14.22 23.68
CA ILE A 362 6.16 13.09 22.74
C ILE A 362 7.02 13.48 21.53
N VAL A 363 6.77 14.65 20.92
CA VAL A 363 7.56 15.16 19.79
C VAL A 363 9.02 15.41 20.19
N GLY A 364 9.27 15.92 21.40
CA GLY A 364 10.61 16.10 21.98
C GLY A 364 11.38 14.78 22.09
N ALA A 365 10.85 13.83 22.85
CA ALA A 365 11.45 12.51 23.06
C ALA A 365 11.68 11.76 21.73
N ILE A 366 10.75 11.85 20.77
CA ILE A 366 10.96 11.24 19.44
C ILE A 366 12.14 11.88 18.70
N ARG A 367 12.33 13.20 18.77
CA ARG A 367 13.46 13.90 18.12
C ARG A 367 14.81 13.60 18.76
N GLU A 368 14.82 13.31 20.06
CA GLU A 368 16.02 12.94 20.80
C GLU A 368 16.45 11.50 20.50
N VAL A 369 15.52 10.55 20.62
CA VAL A 369 15.79 9.10 20.50
C VAL A 369 15.97 8.65 19.04
N PHE A 370 15.25 9.26 18.09
CA PHE A 370 15.21 8.77 16.70
C PHE A 370 15.86 9.72 15.69
N ASP A 371 17.00 9.29 15.13
CA ASP A 371 17.59 9.95 13.96
C ASP A 371 16.83 9.59 12.67
N LEU A 372 15.83 10.42 12.36
CA LEU A 372 14.97 10.27 11.18
C LEU A 372 15.63 10.68 9.85
N ARG A 373 16.96 10.84 9.78
CA ARG A 373 17.67 11.05 8.51
C ARG A 373 17.67 9.75 7.68
N PRO A 374 17.48 9.77 6.34
CA PRO A 374 17.36 8.56 5.54
C PRO A 374 18.53 7.58 5.63
N LYS A 375 19.76 8.03 5.92
CA LYS A 375 20.89 7.13 6.18
C LYS A 375 20.79 6.47 7.56
N ALA A 376 20.52 7.24 8.60
CA ALA A 376 20.40 6.70 9.96
C ALA A 376 19.26 5.69 10.06
N ILE A 377 18.10 5.96 9.46
CA ILE A 377 17.01 4.98 9.33
C ILE A 377 17.47 3.68 8.66
N ILE A 378 18.30 3.76 7.61
CA ILE A 378 18.82 2.58 6.90
C ILE A 378 19.75 1.77 7.79
N ASP A 379 20.58 2.44 8.60
CA ASP A 379 21.57 1.80 9.46
C ASP A 379 20.89 1.23 10.73
N GLN A 380 20.07 2.01 11.43
CA GLN A 380 19.37 1.62 12.68
C GLN A 380 18.37 0.48 12.50
N LEU A 381 17.69 0.42 11.36
CA LEU A 381 16.78 -0.68 11.00
C LEU A 381 17.45 -1.77 10.15
N ASP A 382 18.76 -1.69 9.90
CA ASP A 382 19.51 -2.64 9.06
C ASP A 382 18.77 -2.97 7.74
N LEU A 383 18.54 -1.95 6.91
CA LEU A 383 17.69 -2.06 5.73
C LEU A 383 18.43 -2.53 4.46
N LEU A 384 19.75 -2.70 4.49
CA LEU A 384 20.55 -3.11 3.32
C LEU A 384 20.58 -4.64 3.08
N ARG A 385 19.52 -5.34 3.50
CA ARG A 385 19.35 -6.80 3.40
C ARG A 385 18.27 -7.22 2.39
N PRO A 386 18.28 -8.47 1.87
CA PRO A 386 17.30 -8.97 0.90
C PRO A 386 15.91 -9.34 1.47
N ILE A 387 15.49 -8.70 2.57
CA ILE A 387 14.33 -9.04 3.42
C ILE A 387 12.93 -8.77 2.82
N TYR A 388 12.84 -7.86 1.87
CA TYR A 388 11.55 -7.30 1.40
C TYR A 388 10.60 -8.27 0.66
N ALA A 389 11.01 -9.52 0.42
CA ALA A 389 10.16 -10.51 -0.27
C ALA A 389 9.00 -11.02 0.59
N GLN A 390 9.17 -11.08 1.91
CA GLN A 390 8.12 -11.47 2.88
C GLN A 390 7.08 -10.36 3.10
N THR A 391 7.45 -9.09 2.93
CA THR A 391 6.56 -7.92 3.12
C THR A 391 5.52 -7.76 2.00
N ALA A 392 5.79 -8.30 0.80
CA ALA A 392 4.98 -8.07 -0.41
C ALA A 392 3.67 -8.90 -0.47
N ALA A 393 3.08 -9.20 0.68
CA ALA A 393 1.75 -9.77 0.93
C ALA A 393 1.51 -9.78 2.45
N TYR A 394 0.24 -9.73 2.87
CA TYR A 394 -0.19 -9.85 4.28
C TYR A 394 0.36 -8.75 5.21
N GLY A 395 0.33 -7.50 4.73
CA GLY A 395 0.84 -6.34 5.47
C GLY A 395 2.37 -6.24 5.52
N HIS A 396 2.86 -5.00 5.54
CA HIS A 396 4.25 -4.69 5.89
C HIS A 396 4.46 -4.54 7.41
N PHE A 397 3.37 -4.39 8.17
CA PHE A 397 3.35 -4.11 9.61
C PHE A 397 2.55 -5.18 10.36
N GLY A 398 2.74 -5.28 11.68
CA GLY A 398 2.01 -6.25 12.52
C GLY A 398 2.46 -7.70 12.34
N ARG A 399 3.77 -7.91 12.16
CA ARG A 399 4.40 -9.21 11.90
C ARG A 399 5.81 -9.21 12.47
N GLU A 400 5.97 -9.79 13.66
CA GLU A 400 7.22 -9.75 14.44
C GLU A 400 8.22 -10.82 13.96
N LEU A 401 8.61 -10.70 12.70
CA LEU A 401 9.66 -11.53 12.10
C LEU A 401 11.05 -10.93 12.39
N PRO A 402 12.10 -11.74 12.58
CA PRO A 402 13.47 -11.24 12.81
C PRO A 402 13.98 -10.28 11.73
N GLU A 403 13.49 -10.41 10.49
CA GLU A 403 13.81 -9.52 9.39
C GLU A 403 13.13 -8.14 9.50
N PHE A 404 12.01 -8.03 10.22
CA PHE A 404 11.16 -6.83 10.28
C PHE A 404 11.53 -5.98 11.50
N THR A 405 12.74 -5.45 11.48
CA THR A 405 13.35 -4.62 12.53
C THR A 405 12.53 -3.42 12.98
N TRP A 406 11.61 -2.93 12.15
CA TRP A 406 10.66 -1.85 12.46
C TRP A 406 9.48 -2.29 13.35
N GLU A 407 9.32 -3.58 13.62
CA GLU A 407 8.34 -4.12 14.56
C GLU A 407 8.91 -4.30 15.98
N ARG A 408 10.20 -4.02 16.21
CA ARG A 408 10.82 -4.11 17.54
C ARG A 408 10.37 -2.94 18.43
N THR A 409 10.24 -3.21 19.73
CA THR A 409 10.04 -2.23 20.79
C THR A 409 11.35 -1.97 21.55
N ASP A 410 12.44 -1.77 20.81
CA ASP A 410 13.82 -1.67 21.30
C ASP A 410 14.27 -0.25 21.70
N ARG A 411 13.34 0.70 21.80
CA ARG A 411 13.57 2.11 22.20
C ARG A 411 12.64 2.59 23.31
N VAL A 412 11.95 1.67 23.98
CA VAL A 412 11.00 1.98 25.05
C VAL A 412 11.67 2.74 26.19
N ASP A 413 12.75 2.22 26.75
CA ASP A 413 13.42 2.83 27.90
C ASP A 413 14.07 4.18 27.57
N GLU A 414 14.66 4.30 26.38
CA GLU A 414 15.21 5.57 25.86
C GLU A 414 14.12 6.65 25.74
N LEU A 415 12.92 6.27 25.26
CA LEU A 415 11.78 7.19 25.18
C LEU A 415 11.27 7.58 26.57
N ARG A 416 11.11 6.62 27.48
CA ARG A 416 10.69 6.91 28.87
C ARG A 416 11.66 7.88 29.54
N ALA A 417 12.97 7.63 29.45
CA ALA A 417 13.99 8.52 29.97
C ALA A 417 13.91 9.94 29.36
N ALA A 418 13.78 10.06 28.04
CA ALA A 418 13.66 11.36 27.35
C ALA A 418 12.34 12.10 27.67
N ALA A 419 11.31 11.42 28.18
CA ALA A 419 10.05 12.01 28.64
C ALA A 419 9.95 12.16 30.17
N GLY A 420 10.93 11.66 30.94
CA GLY A 420 10.91 11.68 32.41
C GLY A 420 9.94 10.68 33.07
N LEU A 421 9.75 9.50 32.47
CA LEU A 421 8.82 8.43 32.89
C LEU A 421 9.50 7.14 33.39
#